data_AF-A0A918GXI5-F1
#
_entry.id   AF-A0A918GXI5-F1
#
_cell.length_a   1.000
_cell.length_b   1.000
_cell.length_c   1.000
_cell.angle_alpha   90.00
_cell.angle_beta   90.00
_cell.angle_gamma   90.00
#
_symmetry.space_group_name_H-M   'P 1'
#
loop_
_entity.id
_entity.type
_entity.pdbx_description
1 polymer ?
#
loop_
_entity_poly.entity_id
_entity_poly.type
_entity_poly.pdbx_seq_one_letter_code
_entity_poly.pdbx_strand_id
1 'polypeptide(L)'
;MSFVRTGAMAATTLAIAGATLLGSTTASYAGTNGQQVKVNTRYSDEVKVCGTNHRGEYKCTPWFDTPGGRNDYHGKSGYWFKGKMTITGIQSETGKKRTMKCSVPKSQSANWTYCNGYAGGL
;
A
#
# COMPACT_ATOMS: atom_id res chain seq x y z
N MET A 1 4.84 -74.39 22.07
CA MET A 1 5.82 -73.30 22.29
C MET A 1 5.58 -72.23 21.26
N SER A 2 5.52 -70.98 21.72
CA SER A 2 4.95 -69.82 21.04
C SER A 2 5.66 -69.43 19.74
N PHE A 3 4.88 -69.20 18.68
CA PHE A 3 5.32 -68.50 17.48
C PHE A 3 4.96 -67.01 17.58
N VAL A 4 5.93 -66.19 17.20
CA VAL A 4 6.04 -64.75 17.46
C VAL A 4 5.02 -63.96 16.65
N ARG A 5 4.35 -62.99 17.28
CA ARG A 5 3.50 -61.97 16.63
C ARG A 5 4.35 -60.78 16.18
N THR A 6 4.32 -60.42 14.90
CA THR A 6 4.54 -59.05 14.38
C THR A 6 4.09 -59.09 12.91
N GLY A 7 3.27 -58.23 12.32
CA GLY A 7 2.78 -56.88 12.62
C GLY A 7 2.55 -56.25 11.24
N ALA A 8 1.34 -55.81 10.95
CA ALA A 8 0.89 -55.45 9.61
C ALA A 8 1.50 -54.15 9.04
N MET A 9 1.61 -54.15 7.72
CA MET A 9 1.65 -53.06 6.73
C MET A 9 1.37 -51.62 7.22
N ALA A 10 2.23 -50.66 6.84
CA ALA A 10 1.83 -49.44 6.11
C ALA A 10 3.06 -48.54 5.85
N ALA A 11 3.40 -48.39 4.56
CA ALA A 11 4.40 -47.46 4.08
C ALA A 11 3.98 -46.01 4.37
N THR A 12 4.81 -45.27 5.10
CA THR A 12 4.66 -43.83 5.27
C THR A 12 5.89 -43.16 4.68
N THR A 13 5.79 -42.71 3.44
CA THR A 13 6.70 -41.70 2.89
C THR A 13 5.86 -40.57 2.32
N LEU A 14 5.51 -39.64 3.21
CA LEU A 14 5.13 -38.28 2.85
C LEU A 14 6.36 -37.57 2.29
N ALA A 15 6.33 -37.24 1.01
CA ALA A 15 7.15 -36.20 0.43
C ALA A 15 6.45 -35.64 -0.82
N ILE A 16 5.30 -35.01 -0.62
CA ILE A 16 4.82 -34.03 -1.61
C ILE A 16 5.79 -32.88 -1.51
N ALA A 17 6.60 -32.70 -2.55
CA ALA A 17 7.46 -31.55 -2.75
C ALA A 17 6.60 -30.29 -2.67
N GLY A 18 6.51 -29.71 -1.48
CA GLY A 18 6.06 -28.36 -1.28
C GLY A 18 7.12 -27.48 -1.90
N ALA A 19 6.98 -27.17 -3.20
CA ALA A 19 7.50 -25.95 -3.76
C ALA A 19 6.81 -24.82 -2.99
N THR A 20 7.32 -24.51 -1.80
CA THR A 20 7.06 -23.26 -1.14
C THR A 20 7.55 -22.24 -2.15
N LEU A 21 6.60 -21.66 -2.88
CA LEU A 21 6.74 -20.33 -3.45
C LEU A 21 7.25 -19.49 -2.28
N LEU A 22 8.58 -19.36 -2.22
CA LEU A 22 9.26 -18.26 -1.57
C LEU A 22 8.80 -17.05 -2.38
N GLY A 23 7.56 -16.63 -2.14
CA GLY A 23 7.10 -15.30 -2.38
C GLY A 23 8.02 -14.48 -1.51
N SER A 24 9.14 -14.08 -2.11
CA SER A 24 10.01 -13.06 -1.60
C SER A 24 9.08 -11.90 -1.31
N THR A 25 8.73 -11.73 -0.04
CA THR A 25 8.23 -10.45 0.45
C THR A 25 9.40 -9.54 0.15
N THR A 26 9.33 -8.86 -1.00
CA THR A 26 10.32 -7.86 -1.38
C THR A 26 10.43 -6.98 -0.16
N ALA A 27 11.64 -6.95 0.43
CA ALA A 27 11.92 -6.07 1.54
C ALA A 27 11.34 -4.71 1.17
N SER A 28 10.42 -4.25 2.01
CA SER A 28 9.67 -3.01 1.84
C SER A 28 10.60 -1.94 1.26
N TYR A 29 10.33 -1.50 0.02
CA TYR A 29 11.12 -0.47 -0.68
C TYR A 29 11.07 0.89 0.04
N ALA A 30 10.34 0.97 1.17
CA ALA A 30 10.32 2.08 2.11
C ALA A 30 11.45 2.04 3.13
N GLY A 31 12.00 3.24 3.36
CA GLY A 31 13.10 3.50 4.28
C GLY A 31 14.20 4.29 3.59
N THR A 32 14.60 3.85 2.39
CA THR A 32 15.66 4.46 1.57
C THR A 32 15.09 5.27 0.38
N ASN A 33 13.98 4.84 -0.21
CA ASN A 33 13.41 5.38 -1.45
C ASN A 33 12.04 6.07 -1.27
N GLY A 34 11.75 6.59 -0.07
CA GLY A 34 10.52 7.32 0.23
C GLY A 34 9.36 6.37 0.54
N GLN A 35 8.13 6.88 0.48
CA GLN A 35 6.93 6.13 0.80
C GLN A 35 5.84 6.38 -0.25
N GLN A 36 5.02 5.37 -0.46
CA GLN A 36 3.78 5.51 -1.21
C GLN A 36 2.71 6.15 -0.32
N VAL A 37 1.67 6.70 -0.93
CA VAL A 37 0.66 7.49 -0.21
C VAL A 37 -0.72 6.89 -0.42
N LYS A 38 -1.43 6.66 0.68
CA LYS A 38 -2.87 6.45 0.63
C LYS A 38 -3.60 7.67 1.17
N VAL A 39 -4.63 8.08 0.47
CA VAL A 39 -5.44 9.25 0.77
C VAL A 39 -6.84 8.78 1.14
N ASN A 40 -7.37 9.35 2.21
CA ASN A 40 -8.79 9.31 2.52
C ASN A 40 -9.39 10.68 2.24
N THR A 41 -10.61 10.74 1.71
CA THR A 41 -11.31 12.00 1.39
C THR A 41 -12.80 11.88 1.76
N ARG A 42 -13.42 13.03 2.05
CA ARG A 42 -14.86 13.12 2.31
C ARG A 42 -15.65 13.59 1.09
N TYR A 43 -15.08 14.52 0.33
CA TYR A 43 -15.83 15.27 -0.67
C TYR A 43 -15.28 15.14 -2.11
N SER A 44 -14.19 14.40 -2.28
CA SER A 44 -13.56 14.16 -3.56
C SER A 44 -13.63 12.67 -3.90
N ASP A 45 -14.05 12.35 -5.11
CA ASP A 45 -14.13 11.00 -5.66
C ASP A 45 -12.91 10.64 -6.51
N GLU A 46 -12.10 11.63 -6.90
CA GLU A 46 -10.78 11.42 -7.48
C GLU A 46 -9.74 12.31 -6.80
N VAL A 47 -8.51 11.81 -6.69
CA VAL A 47 -7.38 12.61 -6.18
C VAL A 47 -6.14 12.48 -7.05
N LYS A 48 -5.31 13.52 -6.95
CA LYS A 48 -3.96 13.58 -7.50
C LYS A 48 -2.99 14.00 -6.41
N VAL A 49 -1.90 13.27 -6.27
CA VAL A 49 -0.84 13.55 -5.30
C VAL A 49 0.38 14.09 -6.03
N CYS A 50 0.85 15.26 -5.62
CA CYS A 50 2.05 15.89 -6.16
C CYS A 50 3.06 16.20 -5.05
N GLY A 51 4.32 15.91 -5.29
CA GLY A 51 5.39 16.17 -4.32
C GLY A 51 6.75 15.74 -4.83
N THR A 52 7.75 15.91 -3.98
CA THR A 52 9.12 15.50 -4.28
C THR A 52 9.28 13.99 -4.12
N ASN A 53 9.86 13.33 -5.12
CA ASN A 53 10.15 11.89 -5.09
C ASN A 53 11.51 11.59 -4.42
N HIS A 54 11.87 10.31 -4.36
CA HIS A 54 13.15 9.88 -3.75
C HIS A 54 14.41 10.37 -4.48
N ARG A 55 14.28 10.80 -5.73
CA ARG A 55 15.35 11.37 -6.56
C ARG A 55 15.44 12.89 -6.45
N GLY A 56 14.60 13.52 -5.63
CA GLY A 56 14.54 14.98 -5.51
C GLY A 56 13.72 15.67 -6.61
N GLU A 57 13.06 14.92 -7.48
CA GLU A 57 12.26 15.47 -8.58
C GLU A 57 10.82 15.71 -8.12
N TYR A 58 10.20 16.78 -8.59
CA TYR A 58 8.77 17.00 -8.39
C TYR A 58 7.96 16.16 -9.38
N LYS A 59 7.10 15.29 -8.87
CA LYS A 59 6.23 14.41 -9.67
C LYS A 59 4.80 14.47 -9.16
N CYS A 60 3.86 14.20 -10.05
CA CYS A 60 2.46 14.00 -9.72
C CYS A 60 2.02 12.60 -10.15
N THR A 61 1.13 11.99 -9.37
CA THR A 61 0.35 10.84 -9.83
C THR A 61 -0.58 11.27 -10.96
N PRO A 62 -1.07 10.34 -11.80
CA PRO A 62 -2.34 10.56 -12.48
C PRO A 62 -3.47 10.74 -11.43
N TRP A 63 -4.62 11.22 -11.89
CA TRP A 63 -5.83 11.11 -11.08
C TRP A 63 -6.14 9.64 -10.83
N PHE A 64 -6.59 9.32 -9.62
CA PHE A 64 -7.03 8.00 -9.26
C PHE A 64 -8.26 8.08 -8.35
N ASP A 65 -9.13 7.10 -8.51
CA ASP A 65 -10.40 7.05 -7.80
C ASP A 65 -10.18 6.87 -6.30
N THR A 66 -10.98 7.61 -5.55
CA THR A 66 -11.12 7.52 -4.10
C THR A 66 -12.59 7.34 -3.79
N PRO A 67 -13.19 6.17 -4.10
CA PRO A 67 -14.57 5.91 -3.76
C PRO A 67 -14.74 6.12 -2.26
N GLY A 68 -15.52 7.16 -1.92
CA GLY A 68 -15.48 7.80 -0.61
C GLY A 68 -15.89 6.86 0.52
N GLY A 69 -15.46 7.19 1.73
CA GLY A 69 -15.76 6.47 2.95
C GLY A 69 -14.81 6.90 4.05
N ARG A 70 -15.28 7.10 5.28
CA ARG A 70 -14.48 7.75 6.36
C ARG A 70 -13.18 7.00 6.70
N ASN A 71 -13.14 5.69 6.46
CA ASN A 71 -12.00 4.84 6.80
C ASN A 71 -11.33 4.21 5.57
N ASP A 72 -11.74 4.61 4.35
CA ASP A 72 -11.25 4.00 3.12
C ASP A 72 -10.07 4.80 2.56
N TYR A 73 -8.89 4.17 2.58
CA TYR A 73 -7.64 4.79 2.16
C TYR A 73 -7.22 4.21 0.81
N HIS A 74 -7.17 5.09 -0.19
CA HIS A 74 -6.89 4.74 -1.59
C HIS A 74 -5.56 5.32 -2.02
N GLY A 75 -4.78 4.58 -2.79
CA GLY A 75 -3.46 5.02 -3.21
C GLY A 75 -3.07 4.45 -4.56
N LYS A 76 -2.20 5.19 -5.28
CA LYS A 76 -1.63 4.74 -6.54
C LYS A 76 -0.26 4.13 -6.29
N SER A 77 -0.12 2.84 -6.59
CA SER A 77 1.17 2.17 -6.47
C SER A 77 2.19 2.67 -7.49
N GLY A 78 3.48 2.57 -7.17
CA GLY A 78 4.59 2.96 -8.05
C GLY A 78 5.03 4.43 -7.93
N TYR A 79 4.31 5.23 -7.13
CA TYR A 79 4.68 6.62 -6.85
C TYR A 79 5.22 6.76 -5.44
N TRP A 80 6.46 7.22 -5.34
CA TRP A 80 7.20 7.32 -4.08
C TRP A 80 7.53 8.77 -3.79
N PHE A 81 7.16 9.23 -2.60
CA PHE A 81 7.31 10.62 -2.18
C PHE A 81 8.13 10.72 -0.89
N LYS A 82 8.69 11.91 -0.64
CA LYS A 82 9.36 12.29 0.61
C LYS A 82 8.99 13.72 0.99
N GLY A 83 8.88 13.98 2.30
CA GLY A 83 8.62 15.32 2.80
C GLY A 83 7.20 15.82 2.51
N LYS A 84 7.05 17.13 2.32
CA LYS A 84 5.74 17.78 2.12
C LYS A 84 5.23 17.54 0.70
N MET A 85 3.95 17.22 0.60
CA MET A 85 3.23 17.01 -0.65
C MET A 85 1.91 17.79 -0.66
N THR A 86 1.39 17.97 -1.86
CA THR A 86 0.08 18.56 -2.12
C THR A 86 -0.82 17.48 -2.69
N ILE A 87 -1.99 17.32 -2.09
CA ILE A 87 -3.01 16.42 -2.59
C ILE A 87 -4.15 17.29 -3.09
N THR A 88 -4.53 17.12 -4.34
CA THR A 88 -5.69 17.78 -4.94
C THR A 88 -6.77 16.74 -5.13
N GLY A 89 -7.95 16.97 -4.55
CA GLY A 89 -9.15 16.21 -4.83
C GLY A 89 -10.07 16.97 -5.77
N ILE A 90 -10.85 16.25 -6.56
CA ILE A 90 -11.94 16.78 -7.36
C ILE A 90 -13.21 15.98 -7.06
N GLN A 91 -14.36 16.65 -7.10
CA GLN A 91 -15.67 16.02 -7.15
C GLN A 91 -16.10 15.97 -8.62
N SER A 92 -16.08 14.81 -9.28
CA SER A 92 -16.31 14.68 -10.73
C SER A 92 -17.66 15.24 -11.16
N GLU A 93 -18.71 15.02 -10.37
CA GLU A 93 -20.08 15.50 -10.62
C GLU A 93 -20.17 17.04 -10.69
N THR A 94 -19.46 17.75 -9.81
CA THR A 94 -19.56 19.21 -9.68
C THR A 94 -18.34 19.96 -10.20
N GLY A 95 -17.26 19.25 -10.54
CA GLY A 95 -15.95 19.80 -10.86
C GLY A 95 -15.25 20.50 -9.68
N LYS A 96 -15.81 20.44 -8.46
CA LYS A 96 -15.29 21.18 -7.31
C LYS A 96 -13.95 20.63 -6.84
N LYS A 97 -12.92 21.48 -6.87
CA LYS A 97 -11.56 21.11 -6.46
C LYS A 97 -11.28 21.49 -5.01
N ARG A 98 -10.58 20.62 -4.31
CA ARG A 98 -10.12 20.81 -2.92
C ARG A 98 -8.65 20.45 -2.85
N THR A 99 -7.91 21.10 -1.95
CA THR A 99 -6.49 20.79 -1.76
C THR A 99 -6.15 20.65 -0.30
N MET A 100 -5.27 19.70 0.00
CA MET A 100 -4.68 19.54 1.32
C MET A 100 -3.17 19.36 1.20
N LYS A 101 -2.47 19.55 2.31
CA LYS A 101 -1.06 19.17 2.44
C LYS A 101 -0.96 17.90 3.27
N CYS A 102 -0.05 17.02 2.88
CA CYS A 102 0.34 15.88 3.70
C CYS A 102 1.87 15.84 3.78
N SER A 103 2.41 15.22 4.82
CA SER A 103 3.85 15.04 4.97
C SER A 103 4.17 13.57 5.05
N VAL A 104 5.09 13.14 4.21
CA VAL A 104 5.68 11.81 4.26
C VAL A 104 6.98 11.88 5.07
N PRO A 105 7.14 11.03 6.11
CA PRO A 105 8.38 10.97 6.88
C PRO A 105 9.58 10.75 5.98
N LYS A 106 10.74 11.33 6.33
CA LYS A 106 11.97 11.16 5.53
C LYS A 106 12.40 9.69 5.44
N SER A 107 12.12 8.92 6.50
CA SER A 107 12.31 7.48 6.57
C SER A 107 11.27 6.87 7.51
N GLN A 108 10.76 5.70 7.15
CA GLN A 108 9.93 4.83 7.98
C GLN A 108 10.03 3.41 7.43
N SER A 109 9.81 2.40 8.28
CA SER A 109 9.80 0.98 7.90
C SER A 109 8.59 0.57 7.06
N ALA A 110 7.50 1.34 7.12
CA ALA A 110 6.27 1.05 6.39
C ALA A 110 6.29 1.60 4.95
N ASN A 111 5.78 0.82 4.00
CA ASN A 111 5.66 1.21 2.58
C ASN A 111 4.71 2.38 2.31
N TRP A 112 3.71 2.55 3.17
CA TRP A 112 2.62 3.49 2.96
C TRP A 112 2.56 4.53 4.07
N THR A 113 2.37 5.77 3.66
CA THR A 113 1.95 6.88 4.53
C THR A 113 0.48 7.16 4.28
N TYR A 114 -0.27 7.36 5.37
CA TYR A 114 -1.71 7.60 5.34
C TYR A 114 -1.99 9.08 5.51
N CYS A 115 -2.67 9.68 4.53
CA CYS A 115 -3.03 11.09 4.50
C CYS A 115 -4.54 11.21 4.71
N ASN A 116 -4.94 11.74 5.87
CA ASN A 116 -6.34 11.93 6.22
C ASN A 116 -6.85 13.29 5.67
N GLY A 117 -7.51 13.25 4.51
CA GLY A 117 -8.19 14.39 3.91
C GLY A 117 -9.57 14.66 4.50
N TYR A 118 -10.17 13.72 5.22
CA TYR A 118 -11.46 13.89 5.90
C TYR A 118 -11.42 15.04 6.91
N ALA A 119 -10.33 15.15 7.67
CA ALA A 119 -10.10 16.24 8.62
C ALA A 119 -9.60 17.53 7.93
N GLY A 120 -8.92 17.39 6.78
CA GLY A 120 -8.36 18.49 6.00
C GLY A 120 -9.33 19.16 5.02
N GLY A 121 -10.58 18.69 4.96
CA GLY A 121 -11.60 19.22 4.05
C GLY A 121 -11.39 18.84 2.58
N LEU A 122 -10.76 17.69 2.31
CA LEU A 122 -10.59 17.11 0.98
C LEU A 122 -11.85 16.35 0.52
#